data_AF-A0A836PUG9-F1
#
_entry.id   AF-A0A836PUG9-F1
#
_cell.length_a   1.000
_cell.length_b   1.000
_cell.length_c   1.000
_cell.angle_alpha   90.00
_cell.angle_beta   90.00
_cell.angle_gamma   90.00
#
_symmetry.space_group_name_H-M   'P 1'
#
loop_
_entity.id
_entity.type
_entity.pdbx_description
1 polymer ?
#
loop_
_entity_poly.entity_id
_entity_poly.type
_entity_poly.pdbx_seq_one_letter_code
_entity_poly.pdbx_strand_id
1 'polypeptide(L)'
;MTGNPINDLSDGIYEDGEWISWGWINEQLYEQELKAKYPNADLEVIEVFEELVNAVESYKHVTGRYLSIFGELGELFSEITFGIDRHKPCSQGSDGRLDNDFVEIKTISPEKSTDKVQVKRSGHFNKLVVVNISENSEYGHLEFQARMLDRKLMSKGSGKVATVSWSSIQTKDV
;
A
#
# COMPACT_ATOMS: atom_id res chain seq x y z
N MET A 1 17.92 -4.21 -28.87
CA MET A 1 18.72 -3.54 -27.80
C MET A 1 17.83 -3.23 -26.61
N THR A 2 18.05 -3.89 -25.47
CA THR A 2 17.26 -3.79 -24.22
C THR A 2 17.48 -2.50 -23.42
N GLY A 3 18.09 -1.46 -24.01
CA GLY A 3 18.33 -0.16 -23.37
C GLY A 3 19.40 -0.13 -22.25
N ASN A 4 19.73 -1.27 -21.67
CA ASN A 4 20.70 -1.40 -20.58
C ASN A 4 22.11 -1.75 -21.10
N PRO A 5 23.17 -1.04 -20.67
CA PRO A 5 24.54 -1.32 -21.11
C PRO A 5 25.00 -2.70 -20.61
N ILE A 6 25.60 -3.48 -21.51
CA ILE A 6 26.20 -4.79 -21.21
C ILE A 6 27.70 -4.60 -21.26
N ASN A 7 28.36 -4.75 -20.12
CA ASN A 7 29.79 -4.48 -19.98
C ASN A 7 30.63 -5.77 -20.01
N ASP A 8 30.03 -6.91 -19.68
CA ASP A 8 30.66 -8.24 -19.74
C ASP A 8 29.67 -9.35 -20.18
N LEU A 9 30.19 -10.50 -20.62
CA LEU A 9 29.44 -11.71 -20.98
C LEU A 9 28.65 -12.29 -19.80
N SER A 10 28.97 -11.90 -18.57
CA SER A 10 28.23 -12.25 -17.36
C SER A 10 26.99 -11.37 -17.11
N ASP A 11 26.84 -10.24 -17.81
CA ASP A 11 25.74 -9.27 -17.60
C ASP A 11 24.45 -9.61 -18.36
N GLY A 12 24.41 -10.72 -19.10
CA GLY A 12 23.24 -11.11 -19.86
C GLY A 12 23.37 -12.43 -20.62
N ILE A 13 22.36 -12.73 -21.43
CA ILE A 13 22.33 -13.88 -22.33
C ILE A 13 22.25 -13.40 -23.78
N TYR A 14 22.76 -14.21 -24.71
CA TYR A 14 22.64 -13.95 -26.15
C TYR A 14 21.56 -14.85 -26.74
N GLU A 15 20.50 -14.26 -27.29
CA GLU A 15 19.34 -14.96 -27.85
C GLU A 15 18.91 -14.28 -29.16
N ASP A 16 18.66 -15.08 -30.21
CA ASP A 16 18.17 -14.63 -31.53
C ASP A 16 18.90 -13.42 -32.15
N GLY A 17 20.22 -13.36 -31.97
CA GLY A 17 21.05 -12.32 -32.57
C GLY A 17 21.22 -11.07 -31.70
N GLU A 18 20.55 -11.01 -30.54
CA GLU A 18 20.59 -9.88 -29.62
C GLU A 18 21.11 -10.30 -28.23
N TRP A 19 21.74 -9.34 -27.54
CA TRP A 19 22.05 -9.49 -26.13
C TRP A 19 20.88 -9.00 -25.28
N ILE A 20 20.48 -9.82 -24.31
CA ILE A 20 19.45 -9.54 -23.32
C ILE A 20 20.13 -9.46 -21.95
N SER A 21 20.10 -8.30 -21.30
CA SER A 21 20.75 -8.12 -19.99
C SER A 21 19.95 -8.76 -18.85
N TRP A 22 20.64 -9.22 -17.80
CA TRP A 22 19.98 -9.71 -16.58
C TRP A 22 19.14 -8.62 -15.91
N GLY A 23 19.59 -7.37 -15.97
CA GLY A 23 18.82 -6.23 -15.46
C GLY A 23 17.46 -6.11 -16.13
N TRP A 24 17.41 -6.24 -17.45
CA TRP A 24 16.14 -6.22 -18.20
C TRP A 24 15.26 -7.43 -17.89
N ILE A 25 15.85 -8.63 -17.79
CA ILE A 25 15.09 -9.84 -17.41
C ILE A 25 14.48 -9.69 -16.02
N ASN A 26 15.25 -9.20 -15.05
CA ASN A 26 14.79 -9.01 -13.68
C ASN A 26 13.70 -7.94 -13.59
N GLU A 27 13.83 -6.85 -14.32
CA GLU A 27 12.80 -5.80 -14.42
C GLU A 27 11.49 -6.37 -14.98
N GLN A 28 11.56 -7.16 -16.06
CA GLN A 28 10.38 -7.80 -16.64
C GLN A 28 9.75 -8.85 -15.72
N LEU A 29 10.55 -9.64 -15.00
CA LEU A 29 10.05 -10.58 -14.00
C LEU A 29 9.37 -9.86 -12.84
N TYR A 30 9.99 -8.80 -12.34
CA TYR A 30 9.47 -7.97 -11.26
C TYR A 30 8.13 -7.33 -11.65
N GLU A 31 8.01 -6.76 -12.85
CA GLU A 31 6.74 -6.26 -13.37
C GLU A 31 5.65 -7.34 -13.43
N GLN A 32 6.00 -8.56 -13.84
CA GLN A 32 5.05 -9.67 -13.91
C GLN A 32 4.58 -10.11 -12.52
N GLU A 33 5.49 -10.16 -11.55
CA GLU A 33 5.17 -10.44 -10.15
C GLU A 33 4.25 -9.37 -9.55
N LEU A 34 4.52 -8.08 -9.84
CA LEU A 34 3.66 -6.98 -9.44
C LEU A 34 2.27 -7.08 -10.06
N LYS A 35 2.16 -7.33 -11.36
CA LYS A 35 0.86 -7.51 -12.05
C LYS A 35 0.10 -8.72 -11.50
N ALA A 36 0.80 -9.79 -11.11
CA ALA A 36 0.16 -10.94 -10.48
C ALA A 36 -0.35 -10.61 -9.07
N LYS A 37 0.42 -9.83 -8.29
CA LYS A 37 0.09 -9.44 -6.92
C LYS A 37 -0.99 -8.36 -6.84
N TYR A 38 -0.95 -7.41 -7.77
CA TYR A 38 -1.81 -6.23 -7.84
C TYR A 38 -2.38 -6.06 -9.25
N PRO A 39 -3.33 -6.92 -9.66
CA PRO A 39 -3.80 -6.98 -11.04
C PRO A 39 -4.51 -5.72 -11.54
N ASN A 40 -4.97 -4.86 -10.63
CA ASN A 40 -5.70 -3.62 -10.95
C ASN A 40 -4.88 -2.35 -10.72
N ALA A 41 -3.61 -2.48 -10.29
CA ALA A 41 -2.78 -1.33 -9.96
C ALA A 41 -2.02 -0.80 -11.17
N ASP A 42 -1.83 0.52 -11.22
CA ASP A 42 -0.92 1.17 -12.14
C ASP A 42 0.53 0.94 -11.66
N LEU A 43 1.41 0.48 -12.55
CA LEU A 43 2.82 0.24 -12.24
C LEU A 43 3.52 1.51 -11.75
N GLU A 44 3.22 2.67 -12.37
CA GLU A 44 3.84 3.95 -11.97
C GLU A 44 3.47 4.30 -10.52
N VAL A 45 2.26 3.95 -10.08
CA VAL A 45 1.81 4.18 -8.70
C VAL A 45 2.52 3.24 -7.72
N ILE A 46 2.78 1.99 -8.11
CA ILE A 46 3.56 1.04 -7.30
C ILE A 46 4.99 1.54 -7.14
N GLU A 47 5.64 1.97 -8.22
CA GLU A 47 7.01 2.50 -8.19
C GLU A 47 7.11 3.70 -7.24
N VAL A 48 6.21 4.68 -7.38
CA VAL A 48 6.15 5.84 -6.48
C VAL A 48 5.93 5.41 -5.02
N PHE A 49 5.08 4.42 -4.77
CA PHE A 49 4.87 3.89 -3.43
C PHE A 49 6.15 3.29 -2.84
N GLU A 50 6.87 2.47 -3.59
CA GLU A 50 8.12 1.86 -3.13
C GLU A 50 9.22 2.90 -2.89
N GLU A 51 9.36 3.90 -3.76
CA GLU A 51 10.28 5.01 -3.55
C GLU A 51 9.99 5.78 -2.26
N LEU A 52 8.72 6.04 -1.97
CA LEU A 52 8.30 6.71 -0.74
C LEU A 52 8.59 5.86 0.50
N VAL A 53 8.34 4.54 0.44
CA VAL A 53 8.68 3.61 1.53
C VAL A 53 10.18 3.62 1.80
N ASN A 54 10.99 3.49 0.75
CA ASN A 54 12.45 3.54 0.83
C ASN A 54 12.95 4.87 1.43
N ALA A 55 12.30 6.00 1.09
CA ALA A 55 12.62 7.30 1.66
C ALA A 55 12.28 7.38 3.16
N VAL A 56 11.15 6.81 3.60
CA VAL A 56 10.78 6.76 5.02
C VAL A 56 11.78 5.93 5.81
N GLU A 57 12.13 4.74 5.31
CA GLU A 57 13.09 3.84 5.95
C GLU A 57 14.48 4.48 6.04
N SER A 58 14.96 5.05 4.93
CA SER A 58 16.25 5.75 4.89
C SER A 58 16.29 6.93 5.87
N TYR A 59 15.22 7.73 5.89
CA TYR A 59 15.11 8.86 6.82
C TYR A 59 15.10 8.38 8.28
N LYS A 60 14.38 7.30 8.58
CA LYS A 60 14.35 6.69 9.93
C LYS A 60 15.72 6.16 10.33
N HIS A 61 16.42 5.48 9.43
CA HIS A 61 17.75 4.94 9.67
C HIS A 61 18.74 6.06 10.01
N VAL A 62 18.72 7.17 9.26
CA VAL A 62 19.65 8.29 9.45
C VAL A 62 19.29 9.15 10.67
N THR A 63 18.01 9.43 10.90
CA THR A 63 17.56 10.42 11.90
C THR A 63 17.03 9.81 13.20
N GLY A 64 16.72 8.52 13.21
CA GLY A 64 16.03 7.83 14.28
C GLY A 64 14.54 8.15 14.39
N ARG A 65 13.97 8.95 13.47
CA ARG A 65 12.56 9.41 13.50
C ARG A 65 11.82 9.03 12.24
N TYR A 66 10.51 8.83 12.33
CA TYR A 66 9.67 8.58 11.17
C TYR A 66 9.20 9.88 10.50
N LEU A 67 9.06 9.87 9.18
CA LEU A 67 8.33 10.89 8.44
C LEU A 67 6.83 10.75 8.72
N SER A 68 6.12 11.87 8.88
CA SER A 68 4.69 11.88 9.17
C SER A 68 3.81 11.71 7.92
N ILE A 69 4.12 10.73 7.07
CA ILE A 69 3.42 10.48 5.79
C ILE A 69 2.65 9.15 5.74
N PHE A 70 2.57 8.41 6.85
CA PHE A 70 1.91 7.11 6.89
C PHE A 70 0.42 7.12 6.47
N GLY A 71 -0.28 8.25 6.65
CA GLY A 71 -1.65 8.39 6.12
C GLY A 71 -1.68 8.23 4.61
N GLU A 72 -0.85 9.01 3.92
CA GLU A 72 -0.70 8.98 2.45
C GLU A 72 -0.22 7.61 1.96
N LEU A 73 0.77 6.99 2.64
CA LEU A 73 1.23 5.65 2.31
C LEU A 73 0.12 4.60 2.46
N GLY A 74 -0.74 4.74 3.46
CA GLY A 74 -1.90 3.86 3.62
C GLY A 74 -2.93 4.05 2.51
N GLU A 75 -3.14 5.27 2.05
CA GLU A 75 -4.03 5.56 0.92
C GLU A 75 -3.48 4.97 -0.39
N LEU A 76 -2.20 5.20 -0.71
CA LEU A 76 -1.53 4.63 -1.87
C LEU A 76 -1.55 3.10 -1.85
N PHE A 77 -1.21 2.49 -0.71
CA PHE A 77 -1.23 1.04 -0.58
C PHE A 77 -2.65 0.47 -0.76
N SER A 78 -3.68 1.20 -0.33
CA SER A 78 -5.08 0.79 -0.51
C SER A 78 -5.52 0.89 -1.98
N GLU A 79 -5.09 1.93 -2.70
CA GLU A 79 -5.26 2.06 -4.14
C GLU A 79 -4.64 0.87 -4.88
N ILE A 80 -3.36 0.57 -4.61
CA ILE A 80 -2.63 -0.54 -5.21
C ILE A 80 -3.29 -1.89 -4.89
N THR A 81 -3.67 -2.11 -3.63
CA THR A 81 -4.15 -3.43 -3.17
C THR A 81 -5.57 -3.73 -3.63
N PHE A 82 -6.46 -2.73 -3.62
CA PHE A 82 -7.89 -2.95 -3.85
C PHE A 82 -8.41 -2.30 -5.14
N GLY A 83 -7.59 -1.53 -5.87
CA GLY A 83 -8.05 -0.75 -7.02
C GLY A 83 -8.98 0.39 -6.60
N ILE A 84 -8.65 1.07 -5.49
CA ILE A 84 -9.47 2.20 -5.00
C ILE A 84 -9.15 3.46 -5.78
N ASP A 85 -10.17 4.04 -6.41
CA ASP A 85 -10.10 5.37 -7.01
C ASP A 85 -10.09 6.43 -5.91
N ARG A 86 -8.91 6.99 -5.61
CA ARG A 86 -8.77 8.03 -4.58
C ARG A 86 -9.44 9.34 -5.01
N HIS A 87 -10.10 9.98 -4.05
CA HIS A 87 -10.61 11.33 -4.27
C HIS A 87 -9.46 12.34 -4.33
N LYS A 88 -9.73 13.50 -4.93
CA LYS A 88 -8.77 14.62 -4.88
C LYS A 88 -8.52 15.03 -3.43
N PRO A 89 -7.32 15.52 -3.10
CA PRO A 89 -7.03 16.05 -1.77
C PRO A 89 -8.09 17.05 -1.31
N CYS A 90 -8.38 17.04 -0.01
CA CYS A 90 -9.39 17.90 0.63
C CYS A 90 -10.85 17.67 0.18
N SER A 91 -11.14 16.56 -0.48
CA SER A 91 -12.53 16.16 -0.75
C SER A 91 -13.29 15.89 0.56
N GLN A 92 -14.55 16.30 0.62
CA GLN A 92 -15.40 16.03 1.78
C GLN A 92 -16.01 14.64 1.69
N GLY A 93 -15.93 13.85 2.76
CA GLY A 93 -16.59 12.55 2.85
C GLY A 93 -15.59 11.44 3.12
N SER A 94 -15.48 10.50 2.17
CA SER A 94 -14.57 9.35 2.20
C SER A 94 -13.28 9.64 1.43
N ASP A 95 -12.28 8.77 1.59
CA ASP A 95 -10.96 8.94 0.99
C ASP A 95 -10.92 8.48 -0.49
N GLY A 96 -11.80 7.54 -0.87
CA GLY A 96 -11.94 7.13 -2.27
C GLY A 96 -13.20 6.34 -2.55
N ARG A 97 -13.21 5.66 -3.69
CA ARG A 97 -14.27 4.76 -4.14
C ARG A 97 -13.74 3.43 -4.65
N LEU A 98 -14.54 2.39 -4.48
CA LEU A 98 -14.38 1.10 -5.12
C LEU A 98 -15.73 0.73 -5.74
N ASP A 99 -15.83 0.74 -7.06
CA ASP A 99 -17.11 0.67 -7.77
C ASP A 99 -18.13 1.68 -7.21
N ASN A 100 -19.27 1.19 -6.72
CA ASN A 100 -20.35 1.99 -6.12
C ASN A 100 -20.15 2.28 -4.63
N ASP A 101 -19.07 1.80 -4.04
CA ASP A 101 -18.82 1.89 -2.61
C ASP A 101 -17.90 3.08 -2.26
N PHE A 102 -18.28 3.82 -1.24
CA PHE A 102 -17.47 4.92 -0.67
C PHE A 102 -16.54 4.33 0.40
N VAL A 103 -15.24 4.53 0.22
CA VAL A 103 -14.19 3.90 1.03
C VAL A 103 -13.51 4.92 1.93
N GLU A 104 -13.59 4.69 3.23
CA GLU A 104 -12.75 5.37 4.24
C GLU A 104 -11.49 4.53 4.48
N ILE A 105 -10.32 5.17 4.52
CA ILE A 105 -9.02 4.56 4.75
C ILE A 105 -8.47 5.06 6.09
N LYS A 106 -7.95 4.14 6.89
CA LYS A 106 -7.29 4.47 8.16
C LYS A 106 -6.00 3.69 8.31
N THR A 107 -4.92 4.40 8.61
CA THR A 107 -3.61 3.79 8.86
C THR A 107 -3.34 3.60 10.34
N ILE A 108 -2.79 2.45 10.69
CA ILE A 108 -2.10 2.17 11.95
C ILE A 108 -0.60 2.24 11.62
N SER A 109 0.06 3.29 12.08
CA SER A 109 1.50 3.51 11.85
C SER A 109 2.35 2.68 12.82
N PRO A 110 3.65 2.46 12.52
CA PRO A 110 4.55 1.68 13.37
C PRO A 110 4.68 2.24 14.80
N GLU A 111 4.55 3.57 14.94
CA GLU A 111 4.66 4.26 16.23
C GLU A 111 3.42 4.07 17.13
N LYS A 112 2.33 3.52 16.60
CA LYS A 112 1.06 3.43 17.31
C LYS A 112 1.02 2.18 18.17
N SER A 113 0.87 2.36 19.48
CA SER A 113 0.80 1.25 20.46
C SER A 113 -0.52 0.47 20.44
N THR A 114 -1.50 0.89 19.65
CA THR A 114 -2.82 0.25 19.57
C THR A 114 -3.15 -0.18 18.15
N ASP A 115 -3.69 -1.39 18.03
CA ASP A 115 -4.19 -1.98 16.79
C ASP A 115 -5.59 -1.46 16.38
N LYS A 116 -6.01 -0.31 16.93
CA LYS A 116 -7.36 0.22 16.76
C LYS A 116 -7.38 1.49 15.92
N VAL A 117 -8.42 1.59 15.10
CA VAL A 117 -8.78 2.80 14.37
C VAL A 117 -10.14 3.31 14.81
N GLN A 118 -10.34 4.62 14.63
CA GLN A 118 -11.60 5.26 14.91
C GLN A 118 -12.08 5.99 13.66
N VAL A 119 -13.38 5.87 13.41
CA VAL A 119 -14.07 6.57 12.32
C VAL A 119 -15.31 7.25 12.85
N LYS A 120 -15.68 8.38 12.24
CA LYS A 120 -16.90 9.10 12.61
C LYS A 120 -18.11 8.33 12.12
N ARG A 121 -19.10 8.10 12.99
CA ARG A 121 -20.37 7.49 12.59
C ARG A 121 -21.20 8.38 11.66
N SER A 122 -20.90 9.67 11.60
CA SER A 122 -21.51 10.60 10.65
C SER A 122 -20.78 10.66 9.30
N GLY A 123 -19.64 9.97 9.13
CA GLY A 123 -18.90 9.96 7.87
C GLY A 123 -19.71 9.33 6.73
N HIS A 124 -19.43 9.73 5.50
CA HIS A 124 -20.13 9.25 4.30
C HIS A 124 -19.31 8.18 3.59
N PHE A 125 -19.29 6.97 4.17
CA PHE A 125 -18.61 5.80 3.63
C PHE A 125 -19.45 4.54 3.89
N ASN A 126 -19.24 3.48 3.13
CA ASN A 126 -19.88 2.18 3.34
C ASN A 126 -18.87 1.03 3.46
N LYS A 127 -17.59 1.26 3.13
CA LYS A 127 -16.47 0.38 3.45
C LYS A 127 -15.37 1.13 4.21
N LEU A 128 -14.72 0.42 5.12
CA LEU A 128 -13.53 0.88 5.83
C LEU A 128 -12.35 -0.02 5.43
N VAL A 129 -11.30 0.57 4.87
CA VAL A 129 -9.99 -0.06 4.76
C VAL A 129 -9.13 0.36 5.93
N VAL A 130 -8.54 -0.62 6.59
CA VAL A 130 -7.49 -0.39 7.58
C VAL A 130 -6.18 -0.87 6.98
N VAL A 131 -5.17 -0.01 7.00
CA VAL A 131 -3.80 -0.38 6.65
C VAL A 131 -2.98 -0.44 7.93
N ASN A 132 -2.35 -1.58 8.17
CA ASN A 132 -1.41 -1.78 9.24
C ASN A 132 0.00 -1.73 8.66
N ILE A 133 0.81 -0.81 9.18
CA ILE A 133 2.21 -0.66 8.85
C ILE A 133 3.00 -1.01 10.10
N SER A 134 3.76 -2.10 10.03
CA SER A 134 4.63 -2.57 11.11
C SER A 134 6.08 -2.52 10.69
N GLU A 135 6.99 -2.34 11.65
CA GLU A 135 8.42 -2.43 11.41
C GLU A 135 8.90 -3.85 11.76
N ASN A 136 9.60 -4.50 10.82
CA ASN A 136 10.26 -5.77 11.07
C ASN A 136 11.51 -5.52 11.93
N SER A 137 11.57 -6.18 13.09
CA SER A 137 12.64 -5.96 14.08
C SER A 137 14.04 -6.42 13.63
N GLU A 138 14.14 -7.27 12.62
CA GLU A 138 15.41 -7.83 12.16
C GLU A 138 16.13 -6.91 11.16
N TYR A 139 15.37 -6.16 10.36
CA TYR A 139 15.93 -5.35 9.26
C TYR A 139 15.47 -3.89 9.23
N GLY A 140 14.49 -3.50 10.07
CA GLY A 140 13.94 -2.15 10.08
C GLY A 140 13.05 -1.82 8.88
N HIS A 141 12.68 -2.83 8.08
CA HIS A 141 11.80 -2.68 6.93
C HIS A 141 10.33 -2.56 7.36
N LEU A 142 9.58 -1.76 6.61
CA LEU A 142 8.16 -1.57 6.77
C LEU A 142 7.38 -2.68 6.06
N GLU A 143 6.53 -3.37 6.82
CA GLU A 143 5.61 -4.36 6.32
C GLU A 143 4.19 -3.77 6.26
N PHE A 144 3.53 -3.91 5.11
CA PHE A 144 2.20 -3.39 4.86
C PHE A 144 1.19 -4.52 4.78
N GLN A 145 0.08 -4.37 5.51
CA GLN A 145 -1.08 -5.24 5.41
C GLN A 145 -2.33 -4.39 5.34
N ALA A 146 -3.29 -4.76 4.50
CA ALA A 146 -4.57 -4.08 4.43
C ALA A 146 -5.73 -5.05 4.61
N ARG A 147 -6.78 -4.58 5.29
CA ARG A 147 -8.03 -5.32 5.46
C ARG A 147 -9.21 -4.41 5.23
N MET A 148 -10.24 -4.94 4.58
CA MET A 148 -11.46 -4.21 4.26
C MET A 148 -12.65 -4.75 5.05
N LEU A 149 -13.45 -3.83 5.61
CA LEU A 149 -14.64 -4.12 6.41
C LEU A 149 -15.84 -3.38 5.84
N ASP A 150 -16.94 -4.11 5.59
CA ASP A 150 -18.22 -3.48 5.29
C ASP A 150 -18.73 -2.75 6.55
N ARG A 151 -19.14 -1.49 6.42
CA ARG A 151 -19.62 -0.65 7.54
C ARG A 151 -20.77 -1.27 8.31
N LYS A 152 -21.63 -2.04 7.64
CA LYS A 152 -22.76 -2.76 8.26
C LYS A 152 -22.33 -3.80 9.30
N LEU A 153 -21.09 -4.28 9.22
CA LEU A 153 -20.49 -5.26 10.13
C LEU A 153 -19.80 -4.59 11.33
N MET A 154 -19.63 -3.27 11.32
CA MET A 154 -19.06 -2.54 12.44
C MET A 154 -20.01 -2.57 13.65
N SER A 155 -19.42 -2.50 14.86
CA SER A 155 -20.20 -2.46 16.09
C SER A 155 -21.21 -1.31 16.10
N LYS A 156 -22.47 -1.63 16.42
CA LYS A 156 -23.53 -0.63 16.61
C LYS A 156 -23.29 0.12 17.93
N GLY A 157 -23.69 1.39 17.99
CA GLY A 157 -23.55 2.21 19.20
C GLY A 157 -24.04 3.64 18.99
N SER A 158 -24.32 4.33 20.10
CA SER A 158 -24.85 5.71 20.12
C SER A 158 -23.78 6.80 20.16
N GLY A 159 -22.49 6.45 20.32
CA GLY A 159 -21.39 7.41 20.36
C GLY A 159 -21.08 8.04 18.99
N LYS A 160 -20.38 9.18 18.99
CA LYS A 160 -19.98 9.89 17.74
C LYS A 160 -19.01 9.11 16.86
N VAL A 161 -18.23 8.22 17.47
CA VAL A 161 -17.19 7.41 16.80
C VAL A 161 -17.49 5.93 16.93
N ALA A 162 -17.04 5.17 15.94
CA ALA A 162 -16.93 3.72 16.01
C ALA A 162 -15.44 3.36 16.08
N THR A 163 -15.10 2.42 16.96
CA THR A 163 -13.75 1.88 17.10
C THR A 163 -13.71 0.49 16.48
N VAL A 164 -12.72 0.24 15.64
CA VAL A 164 -12.49 -1.06 14.98
C VAL A 164 -11.10 -1.54 15.37
N SER A 165 -11.00 -2.80 15.82
CA SER A 165 -9.71 -3.47 16.07
C SER A 165 -9.26 -4.17 14.80
N TRP A 166 -7.98 -4.05 14.46
CA TRP A 166 -7.34 -4.75 13.36
C TRP A 166 -7.64 -6.25 13.38
N SER A 167 -7.44 -6.87 14.54
CA SER A 167 -7.66 -8.31 14.78
C SER A 167 -9.10 -8.78 14.53
N SER A 168 -10.08 -7.88 14.59
CA SER A 168 -11.50 -8.20 14.38
C SER A 168 -11.93 -8.19 12.92
N ILE A 169 -11.11 -7.64 12.02
CA ILE A 169 -11.41 -7.59 10.59
C ILE A 169 -10.98 -8.93 9.99
N GLN A 170 -11.95 -9.70 9.50
CA GLN A 170 -11.66 -10.91 8.74
C GLN A 170 -11.01 -10.52 7.42
N THR A 171 -9.88 -11.16 7.10
CA THR A 171 -9.33 -11.12 5.74
C THR A 171 -10.34 -11.81 4.84
N LYS A 172 -10.84 -11.10 3.82
CA LYS A 172 -11.26 -11.80 2.62
C LYS A 172 -9.97 -12.09 1.88
N ASP A 173 -9.66 -13.37 1.69
CA ASP A 173 -8.63 -13.76 0.74
C ASP A 173 -9.10 -13.20 -0.62
N VAL A 174 -8.32 -12.25 -1.16
CA VAL A 174 -8.48 -11.75 -2.53
C VAL A 174 -7.64 -12.64 -3.42
#